data_AF-A0A4S0JSB8-F1
#
_entry.id   AF-A0A4S0JSB8-F1
#
_cell.length_a   1.000
_cell.length_b   1.000
_cell.length_c   1.000
_cell.angle_alpha   90.00
_cell.angle_beta   90.00
_cell.angle_gamma   90.00
#
_symmetry.space_group_name_H-M   'P 1'
#
loop_
_entity.id
_entity.type
_entity.pdbx_description
1 polymer ?
#
loop_
_entity_poly.entity_id
_entity_poly.type
_entity_poly.pdbx_seq_one_letter_code
_entity_poly.pdbx_strand_id
1 'polypeptide(L)'
;RQLRTRASDAALQAEVSGLLGEHARISNGTLVVSLDDFLARLKQHLRHFVPAFHAYQALRQGIIGRERETLRLSEFKARPLSSFVRNKLINDV
;
A
#
# COMPACT_ATOMS: atom_id res chain seq x y z
N ARG A 1 4.71 5.74 36.85
CA ARG A 1 4.00 7.05 36.92
C ARG A 1 2.51 6.76 36.70
N GLN A 2 1.68 6.84 37.74
CA GLN A 2 0.23 6.60 37.59
C GLN A 2 -0.42 7.79 36.88
N LEU A 3 -1.20 7.51 35.84
CA LEU A 3 -1.99 8.53 35.15
C LEU A 3 -3.22 8.85 36.01
N ARG A 4 -3.45 10.14 36.28
CA ARG A 4 -4.72 10.60 36.86
C ARG A 4 -5.80 10.47 35.79
N THR A 5 -6.84 9.70 36.08
CA THR A 5 -8.00 9.54 35.20
C THR A 5 -9.25 10.14 35.83
N ARG A 6 -10.18 10.59 34.99
CA ARG A 6 -11.51 11.05 35.37
C ARG A 6 -12.51 10.37 34.43
N ALA A 7 -13.65 9.93 34.95
CA ALA A 7 -14.73 9.43 34.13
C ALA A 7 -15.26 10.55 33.20
N SER A 8 -15.59 10.18 31.97
CA SER A 8 -16.19 11.06 30.97
C SER A 8 -17.25 10.27 30.23
N ASP A 9 -18.40 10.90 29.98
CA ASP A 9 -19.40 10.38 29.08
C ASP A 9 -18.93 10.65 27.65
N ALA A 10 -18.41 9.61 27.00
CA ALA A 10 -17.96 9.67 25.61
C ALA A 10 -18.72 8.62 24.81
N ALA A 11 -19.20 9.00 23.64
CA ALA A 11 -19.81 8.05 22.70
C ALA A 11 -18.72 7.10 22.19
N LEU A 12 -18.93 5.79 22.38
CA LEU A 12 -18.02 4.75 21.90
C LEU A 12 -18.43 4.18 20.54
N GLN A 13 -19.57 4.64 20.02
CA GLN A 13 -20.11 4.27 18.74
C GLN A 13 -20.39 5.52 17.91
N ALA A 14 -20.06 5.47 16.63
CA ALA A 14 -20.32 6.52 15.66
C ALA A 14 -20.80 5.92 14.34
N GLU A 15 -21.52 6.73 13.57
CA GLU A 15 -21.97 6.40 12.23
C GLU A 15 -21.27 7.31 11.23
N VAL A 16 -20.70 6.72 10.19
CA VAL A 16 -20.09 7.44 9.07
C VAL A 16 -20.93 7.16 7.83
N SER A 17 -21.67 8.16 7.37
CA SER A 17 -22.54 8.08 6.19
C SER A 17 -21.90 8.72 4.95
N GLY A 18 -22.50 8.50 3.77
CA GLY A 18 -22.04 9.09 2.51
C GLY A 18 -20.83 8.40 1.87
N LEU A 19 -20.54 7.16 2.26
CA LEU A 19 -19.43 6.38 1.71
C LEU A 19 -19.78 5.81 0.33
N LEU A 20 -18.91 6.06 -0.66
CA LEU A 20 -19.10 5.66 -2.06
C LEU A 20 -18.39 4.34 -2.44
N GLY A 21 -18.14 3.46 -1.48
CA GLY A 21 -17.33 2.26 -1.66
C GLY A 21 -18.05 0.96 -1.32
N GLU A 22 -17.70 -0.10 -2.05
CA GLU A 22 -18.12 -1.46 -1.75
C GLU A 22 -17.11 -2.12 -0.80
N HIS A 23 -17.44 -2.14 0.48
CA HIS A 23 -16.69 -2.89 1.48
C HIS A 23 -17.69 -3.69 2.31
N ALA A 24 -17.35 -4.91 2.70
CA ALA A 24 -18.22 -5.80 3.51
C ALA A 24 -18.69 -5.22 4.86
N ARG A 25 -18.21 -4.05 5.28
CA ARG A 25 -18.60 -3.37 6.52
C ARG A 25 -19.43 -2.10 6.27
N ILE A 26 -19.49 -1.67 5.01
CA ILE A 26 -20.31 -0.55 4.58
C ILE A 26 -21.64 -1.16 4.14
N SER A 27 -22.73 -0.72 4.75
CA SER A 27 -24.09 -1.09 4.39
C SER A 27 -24.82 0.16 3.95
N ASN A 28 -25.34 0.18 2.72
CA ASN A 28 -26.07 1.32 2.15
C ASN A 28 -25.31 2.66 2.26
N GLY A 29 -23.99 2.65 2.04
CA GLY A 29 -23.15 3.87 2.13
C GLY A 29 -22.84 4.33 3.55
N THR A 30 -23.17 3.51 4.56
CA THR A 30 -22.94 3.79 5.97
C THR A 30 -22.02 2.76 6.61
N LEU A 31 -21.09 3.22 7.44
CA LEU A 31 -20.26 2.40 8.32
C LEU A 31 -20.55 2.74 9.78
N VAL A 32 -20.97 1.73 10.55
CA VAL A 32 -21.03 1.83 12.01
C VAL A 32 -19.66 1.50 12.58
N VAL A 33 -19.12 2.41 13.39
CA VAL A 33 -17.82 2.25 14.05
C VAL A 33 -18.05 2.15 15.53
N SER A 34 -17.72 0.98 16.11
CA SER A 34 -17.56 0.81 17.55
C SER A 34 -16.07 0.84 17.91
N LEU A 35 -15.72 1.54 18.98
CA LEU A 35 -14.32 1.77 19.36
C LEU A 35 -13.57 0.47 19.65
N ASP A 36 -14.18 -0.42 20.42
CA ASP A 36 -13.60 -1.71 20.83
C ASP A 36 -13.32 -2.62 19.63
N ASP A 37 -14.30 -2.81 18.77
CA ASP A 37 -14.21 -3.61 17.55
C ASP A 37 -13.25 -2.98 16.52
N PHE A 38 -13.24 -1.66 16.40
CA PHE A 38 -12.23 -0.96 15.60
C PHE A 38 -10.81 -1.20 16.11
N LEU A 39 -10.55 -1.04 17.41
CA LEU A 39 -9.23 -1.25 18.00
C LEU A 39 -8.77 -2.71 17.88
N ALA A 40 -9.68 -3.67 18.05
CA ALA A 40 -9.39 -5.09 17.88
C ALA A 40 -8.95 -5.40 16.44
N ARG A 41 -9.70 -4.93 15.44
CA ARG A 41 -9.34 -5.12 14.03
C ARG A 41 -8.08 -4.38 13.64
N LEU A 42 -7.88 -3.16 14.12
CA LEU A 42 -6.67 -2.39 13.85
C LEU A 42 -5.44 -3.13 14.38
N LYS A 43 -5.51 -3.66 15.60
CA LYS A 43 -4.44 -4.47 16.19
C LYS A 43 -4.16 -5.72 15.36
N GLN A 44 -5.20 -6.42 14.91
CA GLN A 44 -5.04 -7.60 14.04
C GLN A 44 -4.40 -7.23 12.70
N HIS A 45 -4.86 -6.14 12.09
CA HIS A 45 -4.36 -5.63 10.82
C HIS A 45 -2.86 -5.27 10.92
N LEU A 46 -2.49 -4.49 11.92
CA LEU A 46 -1.11 -4.05 12.12
C LEU A 46 -0.17 -5.21 12.49
N ARG A 47 -0.63 -6.16 13.30
CA ARG A 47 0.23 -7.26 13.78
C ARG A 47 0.35 -8.43 12.82
N HIS A 48 -0.64 -8.65 11.97
CA HIS A 48 -0.68 -9.84 11.11
C HIS A 48 -0.77 -9.48 9.63
N PHE A 49 -1.78 -8.69 9.24
CA PHE A 49 -2.01 -8.39 7.83
C PHE A 49 -0.87 -7.58 7.22
N VAL A 50 -0.46 -6.48 7.85
CA VAL A 50 0.57 -5.59 7.32
C VAL A 50 1.91 -6.32 7.14
N PRO A 51 2.45 -7.05 8.15
CA PRO A 51 3.67 -7.82 7.97
C PRO A 51 3.55 -8.91 6.89
N ALA A 52 2.44 -9.65 6.87
CA ALA A 52 2.21 -10.69 5.87
C ALA A 52 2.14 -10.12 4.45
N PHE A 53 1.50 -8.95 4.28
CA PHE A 53 1.43 -8.25 3.01
C PHE A 53 2.82 -7.81 2.52
N HIS A 54 3.65 -7.25 3.41
CA HIS A 54 5.02 -6.90 3.07
C HIS A 54 5.87 -8.13 2.69
N ALA A 55 5.75 -9.23 3.45
CA ALA A 55 6.43 -10.47 3.15
C ALA A 55 6.02 -11.04 1.77
N TYR A 56 4.72 -11.02 1.47
CA TYR A 56 4.20 -11.42 0.17
C TYR A 56 4.74 -10.55 -0.97
N GLN A 57 4.71 -9.21 -0.80
CA GLN A 57 5.22 -8.28 -1.81
C GLN A 57 6.73 -8.50 -2.06
N ALA A 58 7.51 -8.69 -1.00
CA ALA A 58 8.95 -8.95 -1.11
C ALA A 58 9.22 -10.27 -1.84
N LEU A 59 8.51 -11.35 -1.48
CA LEU A 59 8.64 -12.65 -2.14
C LEU A 59 8.29 -12.57 -3.63
N ARG A 60 7.12 -11.98 -3.94
CA ARG A 60 6.67 -11.79 -5.33
C ARG A 60 7.71 -11.03 -6.15
N GLN A 61 8.27 -9.96 -5.58
CA GLN A 61 9.25 -9.13 -6.28
C GLN A 61 10.59 -9.86 -6.45
N GLY A 62 11.00 -10.65 -5.46
CA GLY A 62 12.17 -11.51 -5.56
C GLY A 62 12.03 -12.55 -6.67
N ILE A 63 10.88 -13.22 -6.76
CA ILE A 63 10.59 -14.18 -7.84
C ILE A 63 10.64 -13.49 -9.19
N ILE A 64 9.92 -12.37 -9.35
CA ILE A 64 9.90 -11.62 -10.62
C ILE A 64 11.33 -11.19 -11.00
N GLY A 65 12.11 -10.69 -10.04
CA GLY A 65 13.50 -10.29 -10.28
C GLY A 65 14.35 -11.46 -10.78
N ARG A 66 14.32 -12.59 -10.08
CA ARG A 66 15.04 -13.81 -10.46
C ARG A 66 14.70 -14.27 -11.87
N GLU A 67 13.41 -14.41 -12.18
CA GLU A 67 12.98 -14.93 -13.48
C GLU A 67 13.32 -13.96 -14.62
N ARG A 68 13.30 -12.64 -14.37
CA ARG A 68 13.75 -11.64 -15.36
C ARG A 68 15.23 -11.78 -15.71
N GLU A 69 16.08 -12.07 -14.72
CA GLU A 69 17.50 -12.33 -14.92
C GLU A 69 17.72 -13.66 -15.66
N THR A 70 17.02 -14.73 -15.26
CA THR A 70 17.08 -16.04 -15.93
C THR A 70 16.70 -15.93 -17.41
N LEU A 71 15.69 -15.12 -17.73
CA LEU A 71 15.25 -14.88 -19.11
C LEU A 71 16.08 -13.81 -19.85
N ARG A 72 17.06 -13.17 -19.20
CA ARG A 72 17.93 -12.12 -19.76
C ARG A 72 17.14 -11.01 -20.47
N LEU A 73 15.98 -10.62 -19.91
CA LEU A 73 15.05 -9.69 -20.57
C LEU A 73 15.66 -8.29 -20.84
N SER A 74 16.72 -7.94 -20.14
CA SER A 74 17.48 -6.70 -20.35
C SER A 74 18.18 -6.65 -21.71
N GLU A 75 18.49 -7.80 -22.31
CA GLU A 75 19.18 -7.90 -23.60
C GLU A 75 18.25 -7.63 -24.79
N PHE A 76 16.96 -7.91 -24.61
CA PHE A 76 15.93 -7.61 -25.60
C PHE A 76 15.44 -6.16 -25.53
N LYS A 77 15.91 -5.35 -24.57
CA LYS A 77 15.62 -3.92 -24.53
C LYS A 77 16.54 -3.19 -25.51
N ALA A 78 15.95 -2.59 -26.53
CA ALA A 78 16.67 -1.70 -27.44
C ALA A 78 17.40 -0.61 -26.64
N ARG A 79 18.72 -0.53 -26.81
CA ARG A 79 19.54 0.57 -26.27
C ARG A 79 19.67 1.64 -27.35
N PRO A 80 19.65 2.93 -27.00
CA PRO A 80 20.02 3.97 -27.95
C PRO A 80 21.42 3.66 -28.47
N LEU A 81 21.57 3.59 -29.80
CA LEU A 81 22.87 3.42 -30.44
C LEU A 81 23.78 4.56 -29.97
N SER A 82 24.98 4.23 -29.46
CA SER A 82 25.94 5.21 -28.92
C SER A 82 26.34 6.28 -29.95
N SER A 83 26.09 6.04 -31.24
CA SER A 83 26.27 6.98 -32.34
C SER A 83 25.23 8.09 -32.41
N PHE A 84 24.05 7.96 -31.80
CA PHE A 84 22.99 8.98 -31.87
C PHE A 84 23.30 10.25 -31.07
N VAL A 85 24.26 10.22 -30.15
CA VAL A 85 24.72 11.41 -29.42
C VAL A 85 25.73 12.22 -30.25
N ARG A 86 26.30 11.66 -31.32
CA ARG A 86 27.29 12.36 -32.16
C ARG A 86 26.67 13.44 -33.04
N ASN A 87 25.37 13.38 -33.34
CA ASN A 87 24.67 14.42 -34.10
C ASN A 87 24.20 15.62 -33.27
N LYS A 88 24.28 15.58 -31.93
CA LYS A 88 23.86 16.73 -31.09
C LYS A 88 24.89 17.86 -31.03
N LEU A 89 26.12 17.61 -31.49
CA LEU A 89 27.18 18.63 -31.63
C LEU A 89 27.36 19.14 -33.08
N ILE A 90 26.49 18.70 -34.02
CA ILE A 90 26.52 19.14 -35.42
C ILE A 90 25.48 20.24 -35.70
N ASN A 91 24.46 20.38 -34.86
CA ASN A 91 23.39 21.38 -35.02
C ASN A 91 23.48 22.51 -33.98
N ASP A 92 24.67 23.11 -33.84
CA ASP A 92 24.83 24.46 -33.29
C ASP A 92 25.22 25.37 -34.46
N VAL A 93 24.22 25.78 -35.27
CA VAL A 93 24.31 26.86 -36.26
C VAL A 93 23.04 27.70 -36.18
#